data_AF-A0A926YWN9-F1
#
_entry.id   AF-A0A926YWN9-F1
#
_cell.length_a   1.000
_cell.length_b   1.000
_cell.length_c   1.000
_cell.angle_alpha   90.00
_cell.angle_beta   90.00
_cell.angle_gamma   90.00
#
_symmetry.space_group_name_H-M   'P 1'
#
loop_
_entity.id
_entity.type
_entity.pdbx_description
1 polymer ?
#
loop_
_entity_poly.entity_id
_entity_poly.type
_entity_poly.pdbx_seq_one_letter_code
_entity_poly.pdbx_strand_id
1 'polypeptide(L)'
;GSPRWQARQLSARQRWEIEQKLPANLPDAQLIDSIQLRDLLEALHQWSQAKLPAAERVPLSDAVEEHIISRLLHSQTMLKIENAWGLPLFALLKASYAPQGLEERVFTSVEDTANYFRLMKEWANRSPHTMRIIEELDVPLERLEEAMNELDILVRSWANRYHQAGSKAMTIQMAFGEK
;
A
#
# COMPACT_ATOMS: atom_id res chain seq x y z
N GLY A 1 25.72 2.30 -9.61
CA GLY A 1 24.82 1.70 -8.62
C GLY A 1 25.37 2.00 -7.26
N SER A 2 24.59 2.69 -6.42
CA SER A 2 24.96 2.91 -5.03
C SER A 2 24.98 1.57 -4.27
N PRO A 3 25.88 1.37 -3.30
CA PRO A 3 25.90 0.12 -2.54
C PRO A 3 24.59 -0.04 -1.76
N ARG A 4 23.98 -1.24 -1.81
CA ARG A 4 22.82 -1.64 -0.99
C ARG A 4 23.12 -1.73 0.51
N TRP A 5 24.37 -1.47 0.86
CA TRP A 5 24.98 -1.63 2.18
C TRP A 5 25.49 -0.28 2.67
N GLN A 6 25.29 0.02 3.95
CA GLN A 6 26.10 1.06 4.59
C GLN A 6 27.54 0.54 4.76
N ALA A 7 28.52 1.37 4.44
CA ALA A 7 29.92 0.98 4.23
C ALA A 7 30.64 0.34 5.44
N ARG A 8 30.02 0.29 6.63
CA ARG A 8 30.66 -0.12 7.89
C ARG A 8 30.11 -1.37 8.58
N GLN A 9 29.05 -2.00 8.09
CA GLN A 9 28.36 -3.01 8.92
C GLN A 9 28.67 -4.48 8.61
N LEU A 10 29.14 -4.83 7.39
CA LEU A 10 29.26 -6.24 6.99
C LEU A 10 30.54 -6.54 6.22
N SER A 11 31.18 -7.66 6.57
CA SER A 11 32.29 -8.28 5.85
C SER A 11 31.83 -8.81 4.47
N ALA A 12 32.79 -9.05 3.56
CA ALA A 12 32.48 -9.58 2.23
C ALA A 12 31.71 -10.91 2.28
N ARG A 13 32.04 -11.79 3.23
CA ARG A 13 31.34 -13.06 3.43
C ARG A 13 29.89 -12.86 3.86
N GLN A 14 29.65 -11.96 4.82
CA GLN A 14 28.29 -11.68 5.30
C GLN A 14 27.42 -11.06 4.20
N ARG A 15 27.99 -10.17 3.38
CA ARG A 15 27.28 -9.61 2.22
C ARG A 15 26.88 -10.70 1.24
N TRP A 16 27.80 -11.60 0.91
CA TRP A 16 27.52 -12.73 0.03
C TRP A 16 26.40 -13.63 0.58
N GLU A 17 26.43 -13.97 1.87
CA GLU A 17 25.38 -14.81 2.49
C GLU A 17 23.99 -14.16 2.46
N ILE A 18 23.90 -12.83 2.54
CA ILE A 18 22.62 -12.12 2.43
C ILE A 18 22.20 -11.95 0.97
N GLU A 19 23.13 -11.67 0.05
CA GLU A 19 22.85 -11.57 -1.39
C GLU A 19 22.25 -12.87 -1.94
N GLN A 20 22.65 -14.03 -1.42
CA GLN A 20 22.04 -15.32 -1.77
C GLN A 20 20.57 -15.45 -1.34
N LYS A 21 20.12 -14.69 -0.34
CA LYS A 21 18.73 -14.70 0.16
C LYS A 21 17.85 -13.65 -0.54
N LEU A 22 18.44 -12.77 -1.34
CA LEU A 22 17.76 -11.67 -1.99
C LEU A 22 17.27 -12.06 -3.40
N PRO A 23 16.06 -11.62 -3.81
CA PRO A 23 15.62 -11.76 -5.20
C PRO A 23 16.50 -10.96 -6.16
N ALA A 24 16.53 -11.37 -7.43
CA ALA A 24 17.33 -10.71 -8.47
C ALA A 24 16.84 -9.28 -8.83
N ASN A 25 15.53 -9.05 -8.80
CA ASN A 25 14.91 -7.77 -9.18
C ASN A 25 14.44 -7.02 -7.92
N LEU A 26 15.30 -6.16 -7.40
CA LEU A 26 15.00 -5.37 -6.21
C LEU A 26 15.06 -3.87 -6.50
N PRO A 27 14.16 -3.07 -5.91
CA PRO A 27 14.26 -1.61 -5.89
C PRO A 27 15.64 -1.10 -5.48
N ASP A 28 16.01 0.10 -5.95
CA ASP A 28 17.24 0.77 -5.55
C ASP A 28 17.08 1.35 -4.13
N ALA A 29 17.21 0.47 -3.15
CA ALA A 29 17.08 0.77 -1.73
C ALA A 29 18.16 0.02 -0.93
N GLN A 30 18.56 0.63 0.18
CA GLN A 30 19.47 0.01 1.14
C GLN A 30 18.71 -0.99 2.01
N LEU A 31 19.42 -2.02 2.47
CA LEU A 31 18.97 -2.84 3.60
C LEU A 31 19.01 -1.99 4.87
N ILE A 32 17.97 -2.13 5.68
CA ILE A 32 17.86 -1.43 6.96
C ILE A 32 17.76 -2.43 8.10
N ASP A 33 18.27 -2.08 9.27
CA ASP A 33 18.09 -2.87 10.48
C ASP A 33 16.76 -2.55 11.18
N SER A 34 16.50 -3.22 12.31
CA SER A 34 15.25 -3.04 13.07
C SER A 34 15.08 -1.63 13.65
N ILE A 35 16.19 -0.96 13.99
CA ILE A 35 16.15 0.39 14.56
C ILE A 35 15.78 1.38 13.45
N GLN A 36 16.47 1.28 12.32
CA GLN A 36 16.18 2.10 11.13
C GLN A 36 14.77 1.89 10.59
N LEU A 37 14.25 0.65 10.65
CA LEU A 37 12.86 0.36 10.29
C LEU A 37 11.89 1.08 11.23
N ARG A 38 12.12 1.03 12.54
CA ARG A 38 11.28 1.73 13.53
C ARG A 38 11.25 3.23 13.28
N ASP A 39 12.40 3.85 13.06
CA ASP A 39 12.50 5.29 12.77
C ASP A 39 11.69 5.66 11.51
N LEU A 40 11.75 4.82 10.48
CA LEU A 40 10.97 5.01 9.26
C LEU A 40 9.46 4.88 9.50
N LEU A 41 9.03 3.87 10.27
CA LEU A 41 7.62 3.68 10.62
C LEU A 41 7.09 4.84 11.44
N GLU A 42 7.88 5.35 12.38
CA GLU A 42 7.51 6.51 13.19
C GLU A 42 7.33 7.76 12.31
N ALA A 43 8.28 8.04 11.41
CA ALA A 43 8.18 9.16 10.48
C ALA A 43 6.95 9.06 9.57
N LEU A 44 6.69 7.88 9.00
CA LEU A 44 5.53 7.63 8.14
C LEU A 44 4.22 7.78 8.92
N HIS A 45 4.15 7.25 10.15
CA HIS A 45 2.99 7.38 11.01
C HIS A 45 2.73 8.84 11.38
N GLN A 46 3.76 9.59 11.79
CA GLN A 46 3.63 11.02 12.09
C GLN A 46 3.10 11.81 10.89
N TRP A 47 3.59 11.54 9.67
CA TRP A 47 3.08 12.18 8.46
C TRP A 47 1.64 11.80 8.15
N SER A 48 1.24 10.55 8.42
CA SER A 48 -0.15 10.11 8.29
C SER A 48 -1.05 10.84 9.29
N GLN A 49 -0.67 10.89 10.57
CA GLN A 49 -1.42 11.54 11.64
C GLN A 49 -1.53 13.06 11.47
N ALA A 50 -0.52 13.70 10.85
CA ALA A 50 -0.55 15.13 10.58
C ALA A 50 -1.71 15.56 9.66
N LYS A 51 -2.25 14.63 8.86
CA LYS A 51 -3.41 14.86 7.98
C LYS A 51 -4.75 14.81 8.71
N LEU A 52 -4.79 14.30 9.94
CA LEU A 52 -6.00 14.15 10.75
C LEU A 52 -6.19 15.34 11.70
N PRO A 53 -7.45 15.67 12.07
CA PRO A 53 -7.76 16.58 13.17
C PRO A 53 -7.10 16.13 14.48
N ALA A 54 -6.69 17.07 15.33
CA ALA A 54 -5.93 16.76 16.55
C ALA A 54 -6.64 15.77 17.49
N ALA A 55 -7.97 15.80 17.55
CA ALA A 55 -8.77 14.90 18.38
C ALA A 55 -8.81 13.45 17.87
N GLU A 56 -8.48 13.22 16.60
CA GLU A 56 -8.50 11.90 15.95
C GLU A 56 -7.10 11.28 15.84
N ARG A 57 -6.06 12.02 16.27
CA ARG A 57 -4.68 11.54 16.18
C ARG A 57 -4.41 10.49 17.24
N VAL A 58 -3.76 9.41 16.83
CA VAL A 58 -3.31 8.34 17.71
C VAL A 58 -1.79 8.20 17.67
N PRO A 59 -1.12 8.02 18.82
CA PRO A 59 0.32 7.76 18.84
C PRO A 59 0.63 6.40 18.19
N LEU A 60 1.86 6.24 17.69
CA LEU A 60 2.34 4.93 17.27
C LEU A 60 2.55 4.09 18.53
N SER A 61 1.74 3.06 18.72
CA SER A 61 1.90 2.08 19.79
C SER A 61 2.63 0.84 19.28
N ASP A 62 3.23 0.07 20.18
CA ASP A 62 3.93 -1.18 19.84
C ASP A 62 3.02 -2.13 19.03
N ALA A 63 1.74 -2.24 19.41
CA ALA A 63 0.78 -3.09 18.69
C ALA A 63 0.51 -2.61 17.25
N VAL A 64 0.51 -1.29 17.03
CA VAL A 64 0.35 -0.71 15.68
C VAL A 64 1.62 -0.89 14.88
N GLU A 65 2.80 -0.73 15.50
CA GLU A 65 4.10 -0.99 14.86
C GLU A 65 4.20 -2.45 14.40
N GLU A 66 3.93 -3.41 15.29
CA GLU A 66 3.91 -4.83 14.97
C GLU A 66 2.92 -5.16 13.86
N HIS A 67 1.73 -4.56 13.90
CA HIS A 67 0.72 -4.73 12.87
C HIS A 67 1.21 -4.24 11.50
N ILE A 68 1.81 -3.04 11.43
CA ILE A 68 2.35 -2.51 10.17
C ILE A 68 3.46 -3.41 9.63
N ILE A 69 4.40 -3.85 10.49
CA ILE A 69 5.49 -4.74 10.10
C ILE A 69 4.94 -6.06 9.55
N SER A 70 3.98 -6.69 10.25
CA SER A 70 3.33 -7.91 9.78
C SER A 70 2.72 -7.71 8.39
N ARG A 71 2.02 -6.60 8.15
CA ARG A 71 1.41 -6.31 6.84
C ARG A 71 2.45 -6.13 5.73
N LEU A 72 3.54 -5.44 5.99
CA LEU A 72 4.61 -5.23 4.99
C LEU A 72 5.32 -6.54 4.63
N LEU A 73 5.48 -7.45 5.58
CA LEU A 73 6.05 -8.78 5.36
C LEU A 73 5.07 -9.70 4.60
N HIS A 74 3.81 -9.74 5.01
CA HIS A 74 2.79 -10.62 4.39
C HIS A 74 2.51 -10.21 2.94
N SER A 75 2.41 -8.91 2.65
CA SER A 75 2.24 -8.38 1.28
C SER A 75 3.47 -8.57 0.38
N GLN A 76 4.57 -9.08 0.94
CA GLN A 76 5.88 -9.14 0.30
C GLN A 76 6.33 -7.77 -0.23
N THR A 77 5.91 -6.69 0.43
CA THR A 77 6.47 -5.36 0.17
C THR A 77 7.89 -5.30 0.74
N MET A 78 8.11 -6.02 1.85
CA MET A 78 9.39 -6.13 2.55
C MET A 78 9.73 -7.59 2.85
N LEU A 79 11.01 -7.90 2.94
CA LEU A 79 11.54 -9.20 3.39
C LEU A 79 12.35 -9.02 4.67
N LYS A 80 12.08 -9.85 5.68
CA LYS A 80 12.94 -9.98 6.86
C LYS A 80 14.01 -11.02 6.59
N ILE A 81 15.27 -10.65 6.84
CA ILE A 81 16.45 -11.49 6.68
C ILE A 81 17.06 -11.75 8.04
N GLU A 82 16.80 -12.96 8.55
CA GLU A 82 17.43 -13.45 9.77
C GLU A 82 18.92 -13.72 9.52
N ASN A 83 19.74 -13.33 10.48
CA ASN A 83 21.19 -13.51 10.45
C ASN A 83 21.71 -13.92 11.85
N ALA A 84 22.89 -14.53 11.89
CA ALA A 84 23.44 -15.11 13.12
C ALA A 84 24.29 -14.11 13.95
N TRP A 85 24.41 -12.85 13.53
CA TRP A 85 25.42 -11.93 14.07
C TRP A 85 24.86 -10.58 14.54
N GLY A 86 23.54 -10.42 14.60
CA GLY A 86 22.94 -9.18 15.08
C GLY A 86 21.44 -9.08 14.86
N LEU A 87 20.96 -7.84 14.77
CA LEU A 87 19.57 -7.54 14.49
C LEU A 87 19.19 -8.03 13.08
N PRO A 88 17.91 -8.43 12.87
CA PRO A 88 17.44 -8.79 11.55
C PRO A 88 17.52 -7.58 10.62
N LEU A 89 17.79 -7.88 9.36
CA LEU A 89 17.81 -6.89 8.28
C LEU A 89 16.51 -6.96 7.49
N PHE A 90 16.12 -5.84 6.92
CA PHE A 90 14.91 -5.71 6.14
C PHE A 90 15.23 -5.18 4.76
N ALA A 91 14.71 -5.88 3.73
CA ALA A 91 14.87 -5.51 2.33
C ALA A 91 13.54 -5.03 1.76
N LEU A 92 13.54 -3.89 1.08
CA LEU A 92 12.39 -3.47 0.29
C LEU A 92 12.33 -4.32 -0.99
N LEU A 93 11.24 -5.05 -1.18
CA LEU A 93 11.03 -5.90 -2.36
C LEU A 93 10.24 -5.19 -3.46
N LYS A 94 9.31 -4.31 -3.08
CA LYS A 94 8.43 -3.58 -4.01
C LYS A 94 8.48 -2.09 -3.70
N ALA A 95 8.58 -1.25 -4.73
CA ALA A 95 8.58 0.21 -4.58
C ALA A 95 7.18 0.79 -4.25
N SER A 96 6.12 -0.02 -4.40
CA SER A 96 4.75 0.32 -4.05
C SER A 96 4.10 -0.83 -3.28
N TYR A 97 3.20 -0.49 -2.37
CA TYR A 97 2.37 -1.45 -1.67
C TYR A 97 1.31 -2.01 -2.64
N ALA A 98 1.42 -3.28 -2.99
CA ALA A 98 0.51 -4.00 -3.88
C ALA A 98 0.18 -5.36 -3.26
N PRO A 99 -0.95 -5.47 -2.54
CA PRO A 99 -1.32 -6.69 -1.83
C PRO A 99 -1.48 -7.86 -2.79
N GLN A 100 -0.87 -9.01 -2.45
CA GLN A 100 -0.89 -10.24 -3.25
C GLN A 100 -1.30 -11.41 -2.36
N GLY A 101 -2.61 -11.62 -2.21
CA GLY A 101 -3.15 -12.78 -1.49
C GLY A 101 -4.66 -12.72 -1.25
N LEU A 102 -5.31 -13.88 -1.11
CA LEU A 102 -6.76 -13.99 -0.82
C LEU A 102 -7.13 -13.33 0.51
N GLU A 103 -6.31 -13.49 1.55
CA GLU A 103 -6.53 -12.86 2.85
C GLU A 103 -6.47 -11.33 2.75
N GLU A 104 -5.53 -10.77 1.97
CA GLU A 104 -5.46 -9.33 1.77
C GLU A 104 -6.63 -8.80 0.94
N ARG A 105 -7.13 -9.58 -0.04
CA ARG A 105 -8.39 -9.25 -0.73
C ARG A 105 -9.58 -9.21 0.22
N VAL A 106 -9.63 -10.10 1.22
CA VAL A 106 -10.69 -10.10 2.26
C VAL A 106 -10.54 -8.89 3.19
N PHE A 107 -9.33 -8.51 3.59
CA PHE A 107 -9.15 -7.33 4.42
C PHE A 107 -9.41 -6.03 3.65
N THR A 108 -8.92 -5.91 2.43
CA THR A 108 -9.21 -4.79 1.53
C THR A 108 -10.71 -4.71 1.24
N SER A 109 -11.41 -5.84 1.07
CA SER A 109 -12.86 -5.80 0.86
C SER A 109 -13.60 -5.24 2.07
N VAL A 110 -13.18 -5.55 3.30
CA VAL A 110 -13.77 -4.98 4.53
C VAL A 110 -13.53 -3.46 4.59
N GLU A 111 -12.31 -3.01 4.34
CA GLU A 111 -11.96 -1.58 4.34
C GLU A 111 -12.70 -0.81 3.23
N ASP A 112 -12.69 -1.34 2.01
CA ASP A 112 -13.39 -0.75 0.88
C ASP A 112 -14.89 -0.68 1.11
N THR A 113 -15.48 -1.73 1.69
CA THR A 113 -16.90 -1.76 2.05
C THR A 113 -17.24 -0.72 3.12
N ALA A 114 -16.42 -0.57 4.15
CA ALA A 114 -16.62 0.45 5.18
C ALA A 114 -16.55 1.87 4.61
N ASN A 115 -15.56 2.13 3.75
CA ASN A 115 -15.42 3.38 3.02
C ASN A 115 -16.62 3.64 2.09
N TYR A 116 -17.11 2.61 1.41
CA TYR A 116 -18.27 2.71 0.53
C TYR A 116 -19.54 3.04 1.33
N PHE A 117 -19.76 2.38 2.47
CA PHE A 117 -20.87 2.70 3.37
C PHE A 117 -20.82 4.15 3.86
N ARG A 118 -19.63 4.68 4.17
CA ARG A 118 -19.47 6.10 4.53
C ARG A 118 -19.88 7.02 3.39
N LEU A 119 -19.40 6.78 2.16
CA LEU A 119 -19.76 7.57 0.97
C LEU A 119 -21.27 7.51 0.68
N MET A 120 -21.88 6.33 0.83
CA MET A 120 -23.32 6.15 0.65
C MET A 120 -24.14 6.89 1.69
N LYS A 121 -23.67 6.95 2.95
CA LYS A 121 -24.30 7.76 4.00
C LYS A 121 -24.21 9.26 3.69
N GLU A 122 -23.06 9.74 3.20
CA GLU A 122 -22.88 11.13 2.76
C GLU A 122 -23.83 11.47 1.61
N TRP A 123 -23.92 10.59 0.60
CA TRP A 123 -24.87 10.75 -0.50
C TRP A 123 -26.32 10.79 -0.01
N ALA A 124 -26.71 9.89 0.89
CA ALA A 124 -28.06 9.85 1.47
C ALA A 124 -28.40 11.13 2.24
N ASN A 125 -27.41 11.72 2.91
CA ASN A 125 -27.52 13.00 3.60
C ASN A 125 -27.44 14.22 2.67
N ARG A 126 -27.39 14.01 1.34
CA ARG A 126 -27.24 15.05 0.31
C ARG A 126 -26.00 15.91 0.52
N SER A 127 -24.92 15.31 1.02
CA SER A 127 -23.64 16.00 1.14
C SER A 127 -23.21 16.56 -0.23
N PRO A 128 -22.82 17.84 -0.31
CA PRO A 128 -22.37 18.43 -1.57
C PRO A 128 -21.11 17.71 -2.06
N HIS A 129 -21.01 17.53 -3.37
CA HIS A 129 -19.88 16.86 -4.05
C HIS A 129 -19.77 15.35 -3.83
N THR A 130 -20.80 14.69 -3.29
CA THR A 130 -20.91 13.23 -3.29
C THR A 130 -21.84 12.77 -4.41
N MET A 131 -21.38 11.81 -5.23
CA MET A 131 -22.12 11.28 -6.38
C MET A 131 -22.28 9.77 -6.26
N ARG A 132 -23.46 9.24 -6.60
CA ARG A 132 -23.75 7.81 -6.71
C ARG A 132 -24.01 7.47 -8.18
N ILE A 133 -23.34 6.44 -8.68
CA ILE A 133 -23.49 5.91 -10.04
C ILE A 133 -23.75 4.40 -9.93
N ILE A 134 -24.77 3.90 -10.63
CA ILE A 134 -25.04 2.47 -10.81
C ILE A 134 -25.47 2.27 -12.25
N GLU A 135 -24.82 1.35 -12.95
CA GLU A 135 -25.15 0.96 -14.32
C GLU A 135 -25.39 -0.54 -14.36
N GLU A 136 -26.48 -0.97 -14.99
CA GLU A 136 -26.80 -2.37 -15.26
C GLU A 136 -26.85 -2.55 -16.78
N LEU A 137 -26.01 -3.44 -17.32
CA LEU A 137 -25.89 -3.69 -18.76
C LEU A 137 -25.53 -5.16 -19.04
N ASP A 138 -25.93 -5.64 -20.22
CA ASP A 138 -25.53 -6.96 -20.71
C ASP A 138 -24.22 -6.84 -21.50
N VAL A 139 -23.19 -7.55 -21.07
CA VAL A 139 -21.87 -7.59 -21.72
C VAL A 139 -21.61 -9.00 -22.25
N PRO A 140 -21.34 -9.19 -23.56
CA PRO A 140 -20.94 -10.49 -24.09
C PRO A 140 -19.67 -11.01 -23.41
N LEU A 141 -19.64 -12.30 -23.04
CA LEU A 141 -18.52 -12.90 -22.29
C LEU A 141 -17.18 -12.76 -23.03
N GLU A 142 -17.21 -12.90 -24.34
CA GLU A 142 -16.07 -12.73 -25.24
C GLU A 142 -15.48 -11.30 -25.25
N ARG A 143 -16.22 -10.30 -24.77
CA ARG A 143 -15.78 -8.90 -24.68
C ARG A 143 -15.62 -8.40 -23.24
N LEU A 144 -15.76 -9.28 -22.25
CA LEU A 144 -15.71 -8.89 -20.83
C LEU A 144 -14.36 -8.28 -20.45
N GLU A 145 -13.26 -8.92 -20.84
CA GLU A 145 -11.91 -8.39 -20.59
C GLU A 145 -11.65 -7.07 -21.33
N GLU A 146 -12.12 -6.94 -22.57
CA GLU A 146 -12.02 -5.70 -23.35
C GLU A 146 -12.74 -4.55 -22.63
N ALA A 147 -13.98 -4.78 -22.18
CA ALA A 147 -14.79 -3.81 -21.46
C ALA A 147 -14.16 -3.39 -20.13
N MET A 148 -13.60 -4.35 -19.37
CA MET A 148 -12.89 -4.07 -18.11
C MET A 148 -11.64 -3.21 -18.34
N ASN A 149 -10.85 -3.52 -19.38
CA ASN A 149 -9.66 -2.78 -19.73
C ASN A 149 -9.99 -1.35 -20.18
N GLU A 150 -11.04 -1.18 -21.00
CA GLU A 150 -11.49 0.15 -21.41
C GLU A 150 -11.94 0.99 -20.21
N LEU A 151 -12.74 0.41 -19.31
CA LEU A 151 -13.18 1.10 -18.09
C LEU A 151 -12.00 1.54 -17.22
N ASP A 152 -10.99 0.69 -17.03
CA ASP A 152 -9.76 1.03 -16.30
C ASP A 152 -9.02 2.23 -16.94
N ILE A 153 -8.86 2.22 -18.26
CA ILE A 153 -8.22 3.31 -19.00
C ILE A 153 -9.02 4.62 -18.86
N LEU A 154 -10.35 4.55 -18.96
CA LEU A 154 -11.23 5.72 -18.84
C LEU A 154 -11.12 6.35 -17.45
N VAL A 155 -11.21 5.53 -16.39
CA VAL A 155 -11.13 5.99 -15.00
C VAL A 155 -9.76 6.59 -14.69
N ARG A 156 -8.66 5.96 -15.12
CA ARG A 156 -7.31 6.50 -14.95
C ARG A 156 -7.12 7.81 -15.69
N SER A 157 -7.58 7.89 -16.93
CA SER A 157 -7.47 9.11 -17.74
C SER A 157 -8.26 10.26 -17.13
N TRP A 158 -9.45 9.99 -16.60
CA TRP A 158 -10.24 10.95 -15.84
C TRP A 158 -9.52 11.39 -14.56
N ALA A 159 -9.03 10.45 -13.75
CA ALA A 159 -8.35 10.76 -12.49
C ALA A 159 -7.10 11.63 -12.72
N ASN A 160 -6.29 11.31 -13.73
CA ASN A 160 -5.11 12.07 -14.10
C ASN A 160 -5.45 13.50 -14.55
N ARG A 161 -6.55 13.68 -15.30
CA ARG A 161 -6.98 15.00 -15.80
C ARG A 161 -7.35 15.96 -14.67
N TYR A 162 -7.96 15.46 -13.60
CA TYR A 162 -8.46 16.28 -12.50
C TYR A 162 -7.56 16.27 -11.26
N HIS A 163 -6.46 15.50 -11.28
CA HIS A 163 -5.51 15.48 -10.18
C HIS A 163 -4.73 16.80 -10.10
N GLN A 164 -4.73 17.41 -8.92
CA GLN A 164 -3.90 18.57 -8.61
C GLN A 164 -3.26 18.42 -7.22
N ALA A 165 -1.94 18.46 -7.15
CA ALA A 165 -1.21 18.36 -5.89
C ALA A 165 -1.61 19.51 -4.92
N GLY A 166 -1.83 19.17 -3.65
CA GLY A 166 -2.25 20.13 -2.61
C GLY A 166 -3.74 20.50 -2.61
N SER A 167 -4.55 19.95 -3.53
CA SER A 167 -6.00 20.11 -3.53
C SER A 167 -6.71 19.15 -2.55
N LYS A 168 -8.04 19.28 -2.43
CA LYS A 168 -8.86 18.44 -1.54
C LYS A 168 -8.77 16.98 -1.97
N ALA A 169 -8.47 16.09 -1.01
CA ALA A 169 -8.46 14.65 -1.26
C ALA A 169 -9.87 14.15 -1.56
N MET A 170 -10.01 13.43 -2.67
CA MET A 170 -11.25 12.82 -3.14
C MET A 170 -11.00 11.34 -3.44
N THR A 171 -12.05 10.52 -3.34
CA THR A 171 -11.97 9.08 -3.59
C THR A 171 -13.09 8.67 -4.55
N ILE A 172 -12.77 7.78 -5.48
CA ILE A 172 -13.73 7.05 -6.30
C ILE A 172 -13.64 5.57 -5.93
N GLN A 173 -14.78 4.96 -5.62
CA GLN A 173 -14.89 3.53 -5.36
C GLN A 173 -15.91 2.94 -6.32
N MET A 174 -15.52 1.85 -6.99
CA MET A 174 -16.37 1.11 -7.92
C MET A 174 -15.99 -0.36 -7.91
N ALA A 175 -16.98 -1.21 -8.23
CA ALA A 175 -16.79 -2.62 -8.46
C ALA A 175 -17.53 -2.99 -9.76
N PHE A 176 -16.94 -3.90 -10.52
CA PHE A 176 -17.53 -4.46 -11.73
C PHE A 176 -17.61 -5.98 -11.58
N GLY A 177 -18.76 -6.56 -11.88
CA GLY A 177 -18.99 -7.98 -11.72
C GLY A 177 -20.39 -8.37 -12.21
N GLU A 178 -20.64 -9.68 -12.18
CA GLU A 178 -21.95 -10.24 -12.50
C GLU A 178 -23.00 -9.84 -11.45
N LYS A 179 -24.26 -9.79 -11.88
CA LYS A 179 -25.42 -9.48 -11.03
C LYS A 179 -25.80 -10.66 -10.13
#